data_AF-A0A8T5RN58-F1
#
_entry.id   AF-A0A8T5RN58-F1
#
_cell.length_a   1.000
_cell.length_b   1.000
_cell.length_c   1.000
_cell.angle_alpha   90.00
_cell.angle_beta   90.00
_cell.angle_gamma   90.00
#
_symmetry.space_group_name_H-M   'P 1'
#
loop_
_entity.id
_entity.type
_entity.pdbx_description
1 polymer ?
#
loop_
_entity_poly.entity_id
_entity_poly.type
_entity_poly.pdbx_seq_one_letter_code
_entity_poly.pdbx_strand_id
1 'polypeptide(L)'
;MLNQDFQNLGFWEAIEMGLYFVIVGYFFLLFFYFLFIRYRTSKKLYWLFFSLFFLFFGVARVFFIVYYFFAPEVAGTDVEVVAFLMLNYRLATFFTWIGTACAVGVLGILLFPPETQKEKEGEKSIKEWFKNRKNIELLVRIGLFALPIIIGILALTLPDGLFMDPDFLTQYTIPDNIVSITIGSWEYPLGRFLFNFIFMPLFLALIPFMFLYLAWKTFGVLRKSYALNAIGFLLYFIGGRILQGALDVATLPHFRAVMPPLIILLALLILVIANNYEQLK
;
A
#
# COMPACT_ATOMS: atom_id res chain seq x y z
N MET A 1 -6.84 -12.31 31.13
CA MET A 1 -7.23 -13.60 30.51
C MET A 1 -6.37 -13.80 29.28
N LEU A 2 -5.26 -14.53 29.40
CA LEU A 2 -4.33 -14.91 28.33
C LEU A 2 -3.87 -16.34 28.63
N ASN A 3 -4.84 -17.26 28.78
CA ASN A 3 -4.59 -18.64 29.20
C ASN A 3 -5.36 -19.63 28.32
N GLN A 4 -5.34 -19.37 27.01
CA GLN A 4 -5.66 -20.35 25.99
C GLN A 4 -4.45 -20.38 25.06
N ASP A 5 -3.92 -21.59 24.83
CA ASP A 5 -2.95 -21.82 23.77
C ASP A 5 -3.57 -21.33 22.45
N PHE A 6 -2.80 -20.63 21.62
CA PHE A 6 -3.24 -20.21 20.29
C PHE A 6 -3.70 -21.44 19.51
N GLN A 7 -4.96 -21.47 19.08
CA GLN A 7 -5.57 -22.66 18.48
C GLN A 7 -5.34 -22.72 16.97
N ASN A 8 -5.18 -21.55 16.33
CA ASN A 8 -5.05 -21.41 14.88
C ASN A 8 -3.63 -20.98 14.44
N LEU A 9 -2.73 -20.64 15.38
CA LEU A 9 -1.35 -20.23 15.08
C LEU A 9 -0.39 -21.43 15.01
N GLY A 10 -0.31 -22.05 13.83
CA GLY A 10 0.69 -23.09 13.54
C GLY A 10 2.11 -22.53 13.36
N PHE A 11 3.07 -23.45 13.12
CA PHE A 11 4.48 -23.10 12.95
C PHE A 11 4.72 -22.18 11.74
N TRP A 12 4.05 -22.43 10.62
CA TRP A 12 4.24 -21.65 9.39
C TRP A 12 3.61 -20.27 9.49
N GLU A 13 2.46 -20.19 10.15
CA GLU A 13 1.76 -18.95 10.48
C GLU A 13 2.61 -18.09 11.42
N ALA A 14 3.27 -18.70 12.42
CA ALA A 14 4.20 -18.01 13.30
C ALA A 14 5.43 -17.45 12.56
N ILE A 15 5.98 -18.20 11.59
CA ILE A 15 7.06 -17.71 10.72
C ILE A 15 6.57 -16.53 9.87
N GLU A 16 5.42 -16.68 9.21
CA GLU A 16 4.84 -15.64 8.36
C GLU A 16 4.61 -14.34 9.16
N MET A 17 4.00 -14.47 10.35
CA MET A 17 3.79 -13.38 11.29
C MET A 17 5.11 -12.71 11.68
N GLY A 18 6.12 -13.49 12.06
CA GLY A 18 7.44 -12.98 12.42
C GLY A 18 8.10 -12.19 11.30
N LEU A 19 8.05 -12.69 10.06
CA LEU A 19 8.57 -11.99 8.89
C LEU A 19 7.80 -10.67 8.62
N TYR A 20 6.48 -10.66 8.78
CA TYR A 20 5.70 -9.43 8.66
C TYR A 20 6.00 -8.41 9.76
N PHE A 21 6.29 -8.83 11.00
CA PHE A 21 6.78 -7.92 12.04
C PHE A 21 8.12 -7.30 11.68
N VAL A 22 9.05 -8.07 11.10
CA VAL A 22 10.32 -7.52 10.60
C VAL A 22 10.05 -6.48 9.51
N ILE A 23 9.14 -6.77 8.56
CA ILE A 23 8.72 -5.82 7.52
C ILE A 23 8.17 -4.51 8.13
N VAL A 24 7.32 -4.60 9.15
CA VAL A 24 6.81 -3.43 9.88
C VAL A 24 7.98 -2.63 10.47
N GLY A 25 8.93 -3.28 11.13
CA GLY A 25 10.14 -2.64 11.64
C GLY A 25 10.92 -1.88 10.57
N TYR A 26 11.13 -2.49 9.40
CA TYR A 26 11.78 -1.82 8.27
C TYR A 26 10.99 -0.62 7.75
N PHE A 27 9.66 -0.70 7.69
CA PHE A 27 8.83 0.44 7.31
C PHE A 27 9.00 1.64 8.26
N PHE A 28 9.02 1.39 9.57
CA PHE A 28 9.26 2.45 10.56
C PHE A 28 10.68 3.02 10.48
N LEU A 29 11.69 2.17 10.26
CA LEU A 29 13.07 2.63 10.05
C LEU A 29 13.17 3.55 8.81
N LEU A 30 12.57 3.15 7.70
CA LEU A 30 12.53 3.96 6.48
C LEU A 30 11.76 5.28 6.69
N PHE A 31 10.62 5.23 7.39
CA PHE A 31 9.88 6.44 7.78
C PHE A 31 10.78 7.43 8.51
N PHE A 32 11.46 6.99 9.58
CA PHE A 32 12.34 7.87 10.36
C PHE A 32 13.55 8.35 9.56
N TYR A 33 14.15 7.49 8.74
CA TYR A 33 15.24 7.87 7.84
C TYR A 33 14.81 9.00 6.89
N PHE A 34 13.70 8.82 6.16
CA PHE A 34 13.25 9.85 5.22
C PHE A 34 12.74 11.12 5.90
N LEU A 35 12.11 11.00 7.06
CA LEU A 35 11.62 12.16 7.81
C LEU A 35 12.78 12.98 8.40
N PHE A 36 13.64 12.35 9.20
CA PHE A 36 14.66 13.06 9.98
C PHE A 36 15.94 13.33 9.22
N ILE A 37 16.35 12.46 8.30
CA ILE A 37 17.61 12.64 7.56
C ILE A 37 17.33 13.36 6.24
N ARG A 38 16.39 12.90 5.42
CA ARG A 38 16.16 13.48 4.08
C ARG A 38 15.30 14.74 4.09
N TYR A 39 14.10 14.67 4.67
CA TYR A 39 13.15 15.79 4.66
C TYR A 39 13.64 16.94 5.54
N ARG A 40 14.10 16.68 6.76
CA ARG A 40 14.61 17.75 7.65
C ARG A 40 15.75 18.54 7.00
N THR A 41 16.66 17.88 6.29
CA THR A 41 17.83 18.49 5.65
C THR A 41 17.46 19.25 4.38
N SER A 42 16.68 18.64 3.49
CA SER A 42 16.42 19.22 2.16
C SER A 42 15.14 20.05 2.08
N LYS A 43 14.22 19.90 3.05
CA LYS A 43 12.88 20.51 3.10
C LYS A 43 12.01 20.27 1.86
N LYS A 44 12.38 19.32 0.99
CA LYS A 44 11.60 19.01 -0.21
C LYS A 44 10.37 18.17 0.14
N LEU A 45 9.19 18.62 -0.27
CA LEU A 45 7.91 17.99 0.06
C LEU A 45 7.81 16.52 -0.36
N TYR A 46 8.42 16.12 -1.48
CA TYR A 46 8.34 14.72 -1.90
C TYR A 46 8.99 13.76 -0.91
N TRP A 47 10.00 14.18 -0.14
CA TRP A 47 10.58 13.34 0.93
C TRP A 47 9.64 13.17 2.12
N LEU A 48 8.85 14.19 2.44
CA LEU A 48 7.80 14.08 3.45
C LEU A 48 6.71 13.11 3.00
N PHE A 49 6.28 13.19 1.75
CA PHE A 49 5.31 12.24 1.21
C PHE A 49 5.90 10.82 1.19
N PHE A 50 7.17 10.67 0.84
CA PHE A 50 7.85 9.37 0.84
C PHE A 50 7.99 8.78 2.26
N SER A 51 8.24 9.61 3.28
CA SER A 51 8.26 9.13 4.66
C SER A 51 6.86 8.70 5.12
N LEU A 52 5.83 9.53 4.89
CA LEU A 52 4.44 9.21 5.25
C LEU A 52 3.93 7.96 4.53
N PHE A 53 4.35 7.72 3.28
CA PHE A 53 4.08 6.47 2.58
C PHE A 53 4.50 5.24 3.42
N PHE A 54 5.74 5.22 3.91
CA PHE A 54 6.23 4.10 4.73
C PHE A 54 5.53 4.00 6.08
N LEU A 55 5.20 5.13 6.72
CA LEU A 55 4.44 5.13 7.96
C LEU A 55 3.08 4.47 7.78
N PHE A 56 2.30 4.92 6.80
CA PHE A 56 0.95 4.39 6.59
C PHE A 56 0.97 2.95 6.09
N PHE A 57 1.95 2.55 5.27
CA PHE A 57 2.14 1.14 4.93
C PHE A 57 2.52 0.28 6.13
N GLY A 58 3.37 0.78 7.03
CA GLY A 58 3.71 0.10 8.28
C GLY A 58 2.48 -0.10 9.17
N VAL A 59 1.69 0.95 9.38
CA VAL A 59 0.43 0.89 10.15
C VAL A 59 -0.57 -0.07 9.50
N ALA A 60 -0.74 0.00 8.18
CA ALA A 60 -1.59 -0.95 7.45
C ALA A 60 -1.17 -2.40 7.67
N ARG A 61 0.14 -2.68 7.70
CA ARG A 61 0.66 -4.02 7.96
C ARG A 61 0.40 -4.49 9.38
N VAL A 62 0.44 -3.60 10.38
CA VAL A 62 0.02 -3.96 11.75
C VAL A 62 -1.43 -4.44 11.76
N PHE A 63 -2.35 -3.72 11.11
CA PHE A 63 -3.75 -4.15 11.03
C PHE A 63 -3.93 -5.45 10.24
N PHE A 64 -3.17 -5.68 9.17
CA PHE A 64 -3.18 -6.98 8.48
C PHE A 64 -2.65 -8.11 9.37
N ILE A 65 -1.60 -7.87 10.17
CA ILE A 65 -1.10 -8.87 11.13
C ILE A 65 -2.19 -9.21 12.15
N VAL A 66 -2.89 -8.18 12.68
CA VAL A 66 -4.02 -8.42 13.58
C VAL A 66 -5.11 -9.22 12.88
N TYR A 67 -5.49 -8.83 11.66
CA TYR A 67 -6.50 -9.54 10.86
C TYR A 67 -6.16 -11.02 10.63
N TYR A 68 -4.93 -11.34 10.22
CA TYR A 68 -4.56 -12.70 9.85
C TYR A 68 -4.22 -13.61 11.03
N PHE A 69 -3.59 -13.07 12.10
CA PHE A 69 -2.99 -13.90 13.14
C PHE A 69 -3.60 -13.74 14.53
N PHE A 70 -4.22 -12.59 14.84
CA PHE A 70 -4.74 -12.34 16.19
C PHE A 70 -6.27 -12.33 16.25
N ALA A 71 -6.93 -11.79 15.24
CA ALA A 71 -8.38 -11.69 15.18
C ALA A 71 -9.09 -13.06 15.20
N PRO A 72 -8.59 -14.11 14.49
CA PRO A 72 -9.17 -15.44 14.58
C PRO A 72 -9.00 -16.12 15.96
N GLU A 73 -8.11 -15.61 16.81
CA GLU A 73 -7.78 -16.17 18.13
C GLU A 73 -8.54 -15.47 19.26
N VAL A 74 -9.33 -14.45 18.94
CA VAL A 74 -10.13 -13.73 19.94
C VAL A 74 -11.28 -14.63 20.40
N ALA A 75 -11.37 -14.85 21.71
CA ALA A 75 -12.53 -15.50 22.31
C ALA A 75 -13.77 -14.59 22.20
N GLY A 76 -14.86 -15.10 21.63
CA GLY A 76 -16.11 -14.37 21.46
C GLY A 76 -17.14 -15.18 20.68
N THR A 77 -18.29 -14.58 20.39
CA THR A 77 -19.25 -15.15 19.43
C THR A 77 -18.73 -15.01 18.00
N ASP A 78 -19.13 -15.91 17.10
CA ASP A 78 -18.77 -15.87 15.67
C ASP A 78 -18.98 -14.47 15.05
N VAL A 79 -20.09 -13.82 15.42
CA VAL A 79 -20.44 -12.47 14.94
C VAL A 79 -19.45 -11.41 15.43
N GLU A 80 -19.03 -11.48 16.69
CA GLU A 80 -18.04 -10.55 17.27
C GLU A 80 -16.65 -10.74 16.65
N VAL A 81 -16.25 -12.00 16.44
CA VAL A 81 -14.97 -12.34 15.78
C VAL A 81 -14.96 -11.82 14.36
N VAL A 82 -16.02 -12.06 13.58
CA VAL A 82 -16.15 -11.54 12.21
C VAL A 82 -16.18 -10.01 12.18
N ALA A 83 -16.88 -9.35 13.11
CA ALA A 83 -16.87 -7.89 13.19
C ALA A 83 -15.46 -7.35 13.47
N PHE A 84 -14.69 -8.00 14.34
CA PHE A 84 -13.31 -7.62 14.64
C PHE A 84 -12.38 -7.88 13.45
N LEU A 85 -12.53 -9.00 12.74
CA LEU A 85 -11.84 -9.30 11.48
C LEU A 85 -12.10 -8.18 10.46
N MET A 86 -13.37 -7.88 10.19
CA MET A 86 -13.74 -6.88 9.19
C MET A 86 -13.25 -5.47 9.55
N LEU A 87 -13.30 -5.08 10.83
CA LEU A 87 -12.76 -3.81 11.29
C LEU A 87 -11.26 -3.70 10.99
N ASN A 88 -10.47 -4.71 11.34
CA ASN A 88 -9.02 -4.71 11.10
C ASN A 88 -8.71 -4.71 9.59
N TYR A 89 -9.43 -5.51 8.79
CA TYR A 89 -9.27 -5.52 7.34
C TYR A 89 -9.50 -4.14 6.72
N ARG A 90 -10.57 -3.45 7.15
CA ARG A 90 -10.94 -2.11 6.66
C ARG A 90 -9.90 -1.07 7.03
N LEU A 91 -9.43 -1.08 8.28
CA LEU A 91 -8.37 -0.18 8.72
C LEU A 91 -7.07 -0.43 7.96
N ALA A 92 -6.69 -1.70 7.78
CA ALA A 92 -5.53 -2.08 6.98
C ALA A 92 -5.63 -1.57 5.53
N THR A 93 -6.79 -1.74 4.92
CA THR A 93 -7.08 -1.30 3.55
C THR A 93 -7.06 0.23 3.46
N PHE A 94 -7.72 0.93 4.37
CA PHE A 94 -7.72 2.39 4.46
C PHE A 94 -6.29 2.94 4.53
N PHE A 95 -5.47 2.48 5.50
CA PHE A 95 -4.10 2.97 5.64
C PHE A 95 -3.22 2.61 4.45
N THR A 96 -3.46 1.46 3.79
CA THR A 96 -2.79 1.14 2.52
C THR A 96 -3.10 2.22 1.48
N TRP A 97 -4.36 2.63 1.37
CA TRP A 97 -4.79 3.65 0.40
C TRP A 97 -4.31 5.06 0.74
N ILE A 98 -4.22 5.43 2.03
CA ILE A 98 -3.57 6.68 2.45
C ILE A 98 -2.07 6.66 2.09
N GLY A 99 -1.40 5.53 2.29
CA GLY A 99 -0.02 5.35 1.83
C GLY A 99 0.09 5.48 0.31
N THR A 100 -0.80 4.86 -0.45
CA THR A 100 -0.86 4.99 -1.92
C THR A 100 -1.07 6.44 -2.34
N ALA A 101 -1.91 7.20 -1.62
CA ALA A 101 -2.08 8.64 -1.84
C ALA A 101 -0.75 9.37 -1.70
N CYS A 102 0.04 9.10 -0.66
CA CYS A 102 1.36 9.68 -0.48
C CYS A 102 2.31 9.31 -1.63
N ALA A 103 2.32 8.05 -2.06
CA ALA A 103 3.19 7.59 -3.14
C ALA A 103 2.85 8.23 -4.50
N VAL A 104 1.55 8.34 -4.79
CA VAL A 104 1.05 9.03 -5.99
C VAL A 104 1.22 10.56 -5.85
N GLY A 105 1.20 11.11 -4.64
CA GLY A 105 1.58 12.49 -4.38
C GLY A 105 3.05 12.78 -4.72
N VAL A 106 3.96 11.83 -4.44
CA VAL A 106 5.36 11.90 -4.91
C VAL A 106 5.41 11.93 -6.44
N LEU A 107 4.67 11.04 -7.12
CA LEU A 107 4.55 11.05 -8.58
C LEU A 107 4.07 12.42 -9.09
N GLY A 108 3.01 12.95 -8.49
CA GLY A 108 2.42 14.23 -8.89
C GLY A 108 3.37 15.41 -8.74
N ILE A 109 4.22 15.42 -7.70
CA ILE A 109 5.25 16.45 -7.50
C ILE A 109 6.40 16.29 -8.50
N LEU A 110 6.80 15.06 -8.84
CA LEU A 110 7.91 14.80 -9.75
C LEU A 110 7.54 15.02 -11.22
N LEU A 111 6.33 14.63 -11.63
CA LEU A 111 5.82 14.84 -12.98
C LEU A 111 5.44 16.29 -13.25
N PHE A 112 4.87 16.95 -12.23
CA PHE A 112 4.48 18.35 -12.30
C PHE A 112 5.10 19.05 -11.09
N PRO A 113 6.27 19.67 -11.20
CA PRO A 113 6.87 20.41 -10.08
C PRO A 113 6.04 21.64 -9.69
N PRO A 114 5.89 21.97 -8.40
CA PRO A 114 5.30 23.26 -8.00
C PRO A 114 6.25 24.41 -8.36
N GLU A 115 5.81 25.31 -9.25
CA GLU A 115 6.55 26.56 -9.53
C GLU A 115 6.20 27.65 -8.49
N THR A 116 7.21 28.41 -8.06
CA THR A 116 7.12 29.50 -7.07
C THR A 116 6.58 30.82 -7.65
N GLN A 117 5.68 30.79 -8.64
CA GLN A 117 5.18 32.02 -9.26
C GLN A 117 3.84 32.48 -8.65
N LYS A 118 3.85 33.69 -8.08
CA LYS A 118 2.65 34.45 -7.71
C LYS A 118 1.85 34.71 -8.99
N GLU A 119 0.71 34.03 -9.17
CA GLU A 119 -0.24 34.42 -10.21
C GLU A 119 -0.78 35.82 -9.87
N LYS A 120 -0.75 36.74 -10.84
CA LYS A 120 -1.40 38.03 -10.71
C LYS A 120 -2.91 37.79 -10.61
N GLU A 121 -3.49 38.23 -9.49
CA GLU A 121 -4.93 38.25 -9.24
C GLU A 121 -5.62 39.11 -10.31
N GLY A 122 -6.26 38.45 -11.25
CA GLY A 122 -7.25 39.05 -12.13
C GLY A 122 -8.35 38.01 -12.32
N GLU A 123 -9.61 38.44 -12.28
CA GLU A 123 -10.77 37.58 -12.52
C GLU A 123 -10.66 36.93 -13.91
N LYS A 124 -10.16 35.69 -13.95
CA LYS A 124 -10.17 34.88 -15.16
C LYS A 124 -11.49 34.10 -15.19
N SER A 125 -12.17 34.15 -16.32
CA SER A 125 -13.35 33.31 -16.57
C SER A 125 -13.01 31.83 -16.36
N ILE A 126 -13.92 31.04 -15.78
CA ILE A 126 -13.72 29.60 -15.51
C ILE A 126 -13.23 28.85 -16.77
N LYS A 127 -13.73 29.21 -17.96
CA LYS A 127 -13.28 28.62 -19.24
C LYS A 127 -11.83 28.95 -19.56
N GLU A 128 -11.37 30.18 -19.30
CA GLU A 128 -9.97 30.56 -19.52
C GLU A 128 -9.05 29.93 -18.48
N TRP A 129 -9.55 29.74 -17.25
CA TRP A 129 -8.83 29.04 -16.20
C TRP A 129 -8.58 27.57 -16.56
N PHE A 130 -9.58 26.85 -17.09
CA PHE A 130 -9.39 25.46 -17.55
C PHE A 130 -8.55 25.35 -18.83
N LYS A 131 -8.46 26.40 -19.65
CA LYS A 131 -7.59 26.41 -20.84
C LYS A 131 -6.11 26.60 -20.48
N ASN A 132 -5.81 27.09 -19.28
CA ASN A 132 -4.44 27.25 -18.81
C ASN A 132 -3.85 25.89 -18.42
N ARG A 133 -2.83 25.46 -19.17
CA ARG A 133 -2.09 24.21 -18.92
C ARG A 133 -1.62 24.07 -17.46
N LYS A 134 -1.19 25.16 -16.81
CA LYS A 134 -0.72 25.11 -15.41
C LYS A 134 -1.83 24.73 -14.43
N ASN A 135 -3.05 25.20 -14.67
CA ASN A 135 -4.21 24.87 -13.84
C ASN A 135 -4.63 23.41 -14.03
N ILE A 136 -4.53 22.90 -15.26
CA ILE A 136 -4.74 21.48 -15.55
C ILE A 136 -3.70 20.63 -14.81
N GLU A 137 -2.42 21.00 -14.84
CA GLU A 137 -1.35 20.28 -14.12
C GLU A 137 -1.58 20.27 -12.60
N LEU A 138 -2.04 21.39 -12.03
CA LEU A 138 -2.44 21.47 -10.62
C LEU A 138 -3.63 20.56 -10.31
N LEU A 139 -4.68 20.59 -11.13
CA LEU A 139 -5.85 19.71 -10.98
C LEU A 139 -5.49 18.24 -11.07
N VAL A 140 -4.63 17.86 -12.03
CA VAL A 140 -4.14 16.50 -12.16
C VAL A 140 -3.38 16.08 -10.91
N ARG A 141 -2.52 16.94 -10.36
CA ARG A 141 -1.81 16.65 -9.10
C ARG A 141 -2.77 16.45 -7.92
N ILE A 142 -3.76 17.35 -7.78
CA ILE A 142 -4.77 17.25 -6.71
C ILE A 142 -5.59 15.98 -6.89
N GLY A 143 -6.05 15.69 -8.11
CA GLY A 143 -6.84 14.49 -8.42
C GLY A 143 -6.05 13.20 -8.15
N LEU A 144 -4.80 13.13 -8.59
CA LEU A 144 -3.90 11.99 -8.34
C LEU A 144 -3.72 11.73 -6.84
N PHE A 145 -3.63 12.77 -6.02
CA PHE A 145 -3.52 12.64 -4.56
C PHE A 145 -4.86 12.33 -3.88
N ALA A 146 -5.95 12.99 -4.29
CA ALA A 146 -7.26 12.87 -3.64
C ALA A 146 -7.98 11.56 -3.96
N LEU A 147 -7.84 11.02 -5.18
CA LEU A 147 -8.54 9.80 -5.60
C LEU A 147 -8.21 8.59 -4.71
N PRO A 148 -6.93 8.26 -4.40
CA PRO A 148 -6.60 7.20 -3.45
C PRO A 148 -7.21 7.41 -2.06
N ILE A 149 -7.31 8.66 -1.58
CA ILE A 149 -7.93 8.97 -0.28
C ILE A 149 -9.43 8.64 -0.32
N ILE A 150 -10.12 9.04 -1.39
CA ILE A 150 -11.54 8.72 -1.59
C ILE A 150 -11.73 7.19 -1.60
N ILE A 151 -10.88 6.45 -2.31
CA ILE A 151 -10.93 4.97 -2.33
C ILE A 151 -10.70 4.40 -0.93
N GLY A 152 -9.75 4.95 -0.16
CA GLY A 152 -9.55 4.57 1.24
C GLY A 152 -10.80 4.80 2.10
N ILE A 153 -11.45 5.96 1.98
CA ILE A 153 -12.70 6.26 2.70
C ILE A 153 -13.83 5.30 2.28
N LEU A 154 -13.90 4.94 1.00
CA LEU A 154 -14.85 3.93 0.51
C LEU A 154 -14.60 2.57 1.17
N ALA A 155 -13.34 2.15 1.39
CA ALA A 155 -13.04 0.92 2.14
C ALA A 155 -13.58 0.93 3.59
N LEU A 156 -13.71 2.10 4.23
CA LEU A 156 -14.28 2.20 5.57
C LEU A 156 -15.81 2.19 5.59
N THR A 157 -16.46 2.62 4.51
CA THR A 157 -17.90 2.95 4.50
C THR A 157 -18.76 1.96 3.72
N LEU A 158 -18.19 1.26 2.75
CA LEU A 158 -18.89 0.22 1.97
C LEU A 158 -19.32 -0.95 2.86
N PRO A 159 -20.30 -1.80 2.48
CA PRO A 159 -20.77 -2.95 3.30
C PRO A 159 -19.74 -4.07 3.49
N ASP A 160 -19.82 -4.83 4.60
CA ASP A 160 -18.87 -5.92 4.92
C ASP A 160 -18.92 -7.06 3.90
N GLY A 161 -20.11 -7.39 3.39
CA GLY A 161 -20.29 -8.45 2.39
C GLY A 161 -19.51 -8.24 1.09
N LEU A 162 -19.07 -7.01 0.77
CA LEU A 162 -18.19 -6.78 -0.38
C LEU A 162 -16.74 -7.22 -0.13
N PHE A 163 -16.33 -7.31 1.13
CA PHE A 163 -14.94 -7.56 1.52
C PHE A 163 -14.75 -8.84 2.32
N MET A 164 -15.82 -9.53 2.70
CA MET A 164 -15.75 -10.75 3.51
C MET A 164 -15.32 -11.94 2.66
N ASP A 165 -14.39 -12.77 3.15
CA ASP A 165 -13.95 -13.96 2.43
C ASP A 165 -15.08 -15.01 2.40
N PRO A 166 -15.32 -15.71 1.27
CA PRO A 166 -16.41 -16.69 1.16
C PRO A 166 -16.30 -17.82 2.19
N ASP A 167 -15.06 -18.19 2.56
CA ASP A 167 -14.79 -19.21 3.57
C ASP A 167 -15.39 -18.87 4.94
N PHE A 168 -15.69 -17.59 5.23
CA PHE A 168 -16.31 -17.19 6.50
C PHE A 168 -17.67 -17.84 6.71
N LEU A 169 -18.44 -18.11 5.65
CA LEU A 169 -19.74 -18.79 5.74
C LEU A 169 -19.61 -20.24 6.23
N THR A 170 -18.42 -20.85 6.06
CA THR A 170 -18.13 -22.20 6.52
C THR A 170 -17.46 -22.24 7.90
N GLN A 171 -16.79 -21.15 8.27
CA GLN A 171 -16.03 -21.03 9.52
C GLN A 171 -16.82 -20.38 10.66
N TYR A 172 -17.79 -19.53 10.32
CA TYR A 172 -18.53 -18.70 11.26
C TYR A 172 -20.04 -18.73 10.95
N THR A 173 -20.86 -18.71 11.99
CA THR A 173 -22.32 -18.67 11.87
C THR A 173 -22.79 -17.23 11.63
N ILE A 174 -22.76 -16.78 10.38
CA ILE A 174 -23.11 -15.41 9.97
C ILE A 174 -24.13 -15.36 8.82
N PRO A 175 -24.86 -14.23 8.64
CA PRO A 175 -25.79 -14.08 7.53
C PRO A 175 -25.09 -14.13 6.17
N ASP A 176 -25.66 -14.88 5.24
CA ASP A 176 -25.17 -14.98 3.86
C ASP A 176 -25.53 -13.72 3.05
N ASN A 177 -24.63 -12.74 3.11
CA ASN A 177 -24.74 -11.47 2.39
C ASN A 177 -23.47 -11.12 1.61
N ILE A 178 -22.63 -12.13 1.32
CA ILE A 178 -21.35 -11.96 0.63
C ILE A 178 -21.62 -11.71 -0.85
N VAL A 179 -20.97 -10.68 -1.40
CA VAL A 179 -21.00 -10.38 -2.83
C VAL A 179 -19.64 -10.72 -3.42
N SER A 180 -19.62 -11.83 -4.14
CA SER A 180 -18.42 -12.38 -4.75
C SER A 180 -18.48 -12.30 -6.28
N ILE A 181 -17.32 -12.51 -6.88
CA ILE A 181 -17.12 -12.69 -8.31
C ILE A 181 -16.50 -14.08 -8.50
N THR A 182 -17.03 -14.83 -9.46
CA THR A 182 -16.47 -16.12 -9.86
C THR A 182 -15.43 -15.93 -10.96
N ILE A 183 -14.18 -16.36 -10.73
CA ILE A 183 -13.10 -16.36 -11.71
C ILE A 183 -12.68 -17.81 -11.93
N GLY A 184 -13.16 -18.42 -13.02
CA GLY A 184 -12.94 -19.84 -13.28
C GLY A 184 -13.59 -20.70 -12.18
N SER A 185 -12.78 -21.43 -11.42
CA SER A 185 -13.22 -22.27 -10.30
C SER A 185 -13.16 -21.57 -8.93
N TRP A 186 -12.80 -20.29 -8.87
CA TRP A 186 -12.59 -19.58 -7.61
C TRP A 186 -13.65 -18.51 -7.37
N GLU A 187 -13.98 -18.34 -6.10
CA GLU A 187 -14.87 -17.29 -5.62
C GLU A 187 -14.04 -16.25 -4.85
N TYR A 188 -14.15 -14.98 -5.22
CA TYR A 188 -13.38 -13.91 -4.60
C TYR A 188 -14.28 -12.70 -4.28
N PRO A 189 -14.10 -12.02 -3.13
CA PRO A 189 -14.98 -10.91 -2.77
C PRO A 189 -14.86 -9.74 -3.73
N LEU A 190 -15.98 -9.19 -4.20
CA LEU A 190 -16.01 -8.17 -5.25
C LEU A 190 -15.26 -6.89 -4.83
N GLY A 191 -15.46 -6.42 -3.60
CA GLY A 191 -14.77 -5.26 -3.06
C GLY A 191 -13.26 -5.46 -3.01
N ARG A 192 -12.79 -6.63 -2.54
CA ARG A 192 -11.36 -6.97 -2.56
C ARG A 192 -10.82 -7.03 -3.99
N PHE A 193 -11.60 -7.55 -4.93
CA PHE A 193 -11.22 -7.63 -6.33
C PHE A 193 -10.94 -6.24 -6.91
N LEU A 194 -11.92 -5.34 -6.79
CA LEU A 194 -11.80 -3.97 -7.29
C LEU A 194 -10.62 -3.25 -6.66
N PHE A 195 -10.45 -3.37 -5.34
CA PHE A 195 -9.40 -2.65 -4.61
C PHE A 195 -8.01 -3.20 -4.94
N ASN A 196 -7.81 -4.53 -4.91
CA ASN A 196 -6.49 -5.13 -5.04
C ASN A 196 -6.06 -5.38 -6.48
N PHE A 197 -6.98 -5.75 -7.37
CA PHE A 197 -6.65 -6.17 -8.74
C PHE A 197 -6.97 -5.10 -9.80
N ILE A 198 -7.81 -4.10 -9.51
CA ILE A 198 -8.09 -3.02 -10.47
C ILE A 198 -7.46 -1.71 -10.02
N PHE A 199 -7.85 -1.20 -8.84
CA PHE A 199 -7.41 0.12 -8.42
C PHE A 199 -5.94 0.11 -7.99
N MET A 200 -5.48 -0.88 -7.21
CA MET A 200 -4.09 -0.89 -6.73
C MET A 200 -3.06 -0.87 -7.87
N PRO A 201 -3.16 -1.72 -8.92
CA PRO A 201 -2.25 -1.64 -10.06
C PRO A 201 -2.35 -0.31 -10.79
N LEU A 202 -3.56 0.25 -10.96
CA LEU A 202 -3.76 1.53 -11.64
C LEU A 202 -2.97 2.68 -10.98
N PHE A 203 -2.96 2.75 -9.65
CA PHE A 203 -2.29 3.82 -8.92
C PHE A 203 -0.80 3.55 -8.65
N LEU A 204 -0.43 2.31 -8.31
CA LEU A 204 0.94 2.00 -7.91
C LEU A 204 1.85 1.59 -9.06
N ALA A 205 1.33 1.02 -10.17
CA ALA A 205 2.19 0.62 -11.30
C ALA A 205 2.91 1.82 -11.91
N LEU A 206 2.35 3.03 -11.81
CA LEU A 206 2.97 4.26 -12.32
C LEU A 206 4.30 4.60 -11.61
N ILE A 207 4.47 4.19 -10.35
CA ILE A 207 5.66 4.50 -9.53
C ILE A 207 6.94 3.91 -10.11
N PRO A 208 7.06 2.58 -10.30
CA PRO A 208 8.28 2.00 -10.85
C PRO A 208 8.58 2.53 -12.26
N PHE A 209 7.57 2.72 -13.12
CA PHE A 209 7.79 3.27 -14.46
C PHE A 209 8.30 4.71 -14.44
N MET A 210 7.82 5.55 -13.51
CA MET A 210 8.37 6.89 -13.33
C MET A 210 9.84 6.83 -12.90
N PHE A 211 10.21 5.97 -11.96
CA PHE A 211 11.60 5.82 -11.55
C PHE A 211 12.49 5.31 -12.70
N LEU A 212 11.99 4.41 -13.56
CA LEU A 212 12.70 4.01 -14.78
C LEU A 212 12.87 5.20 -15.75
N TYR A 213 11.83 6.01 -15.94
CA TYR A 213 11.90 7.22 -16.75
C TYR A 213 12.95 8.22 -16.22
N LEU A 214 12.98 8.47 -14.91
CA LEU A 214 13.97 9.33 -14.27
C LEU A 214 15.38 8.75 -14.38
N ALA A 215 15.54 7.42 -14.24
CA ALA A 215 16.82 6.74 -14.42
C ALA A 215 17.35 6.92 -15.85
N TRP A 216 16.48 6.82 -16.87
CA TRP A 216 16.85 7.08 -18.26
C TRP A 216 17.35 8.52 -18.42
N LYS A 217 16.60 9.51 -17.92
CA LYS A 217 16.89 10.94 -18.10
C LYS A 217 18.11 11.44 -17.32
N THR A 218 18.56 10.72 -16.30
CA THR A 218 19.68 11.14 -15.44
C THR A 218 20.95 10.33 -15.70
N PHE A 219 22.07 10.77 -15.13
CA PHE A 219 23.39 10.16 -15.32
C PHE A 219 24.09 9.91 -13.98
N GLY A 220 25.10 9.05 -14.01
CA GLY A 220 25.96 8.77 -12.86
C GLY A 220 25.22 8.09 -11.70
N VAL A 221 25.47 8.59 -10.49
CA VAL A 221 24.95 8.00 -9.24
C VAL A 221 23.43 8.11 -9.12
N LEU A 222 22.84 9.20 -9.65
CA LEU A 222 21.38 9.40 -9.68
C LEU A 222 20.65 8.36 -10.53
N ARG A 223 21.21 8.00 -11.70
CA ARG A 223 20.66 6.93 -12.55
C ARG A 223 20.57 5.61 -11.79
N LYS A 224 21.65 5.24 -11.09
CA LYS A 224 21.70 4.00 -10.31
C LYS A 224 20.68 4.02 -9.18
N SER A 225 20.56 5.14 -8.46
CA SER A 225 19.57 5.32 -7.41
C SER A 225 18.14 5.17 -7.93
N TYR A 226 17.78 5.83 -9.04
CA TYR A 226 16.43 5.72 -9.60
C TYR A 226 16.14 4.33 -10.16
N ALA A 227 17.10 3.69 -10.83
CA ALA A 227 16.93 2.31 -11.31
C ALA A 227 16.69 1.33 -10.15
N LEU A 228 17.46 1.46 -9.06
CA LEU A 228 17.27 0.62 -7.87
C LEU A 228 15.93 0.90 -7.17
N ASN A 229 15.50 2.17 -7.10
CA ASN A 229 14.15 2.49 -6.59
C ASN A 229 13.06 1.81 -7.44
N ALA A 230 13.17 1.86 -8.77
CA ALA A 230 12.23 1.19 -9.66
C ALA A 230 12.19 -0.33 -9.41
N ILE A 231 13.35 -0.98 -9.31
CA ILE A 231 13.46 -2.42 -9.03
C ILE A 231 12.85 -2.75 -7.67
N GLY A 232 13.17 -1.96 -6.62
CA GLY A 232 12.59 -2.14 -5.29
C GLY A 232 11.06 -2.08 -5.32
N PHE A 233 10.48 -1.06 -5.98
CA PHE A 233 9.02 -0.95 -6.10
C PHE A 233 8.39 -2.07 -6.95
N LEU A 234 9.05 -2.51 -8.02
CA LEU A 234 8.58 -3.66 -8.83
C LEU A 234 8.56 -4.94 -8.00
N LEU A 235 9.63 -5.23 -7.27
CA LEU A 235 9.71 -6.41 -6.41
C LEU A 235 8.67 -6.36 -5.29
N TYR A 236 8.49 -5.19 -4.67
CA TYR A 236 7.46 -5.01 -3.65
C TYR A 236 6.06 -5.32 -4.19
N PHE A 237 5.73 -4.84 -5.39
CA PHE A 237 4.41 -4.99 -5.98
C PHE A 237 4.17 -6.41 -6.53
N ILE A 238 5.06 -6.87 -7.40
CA ILE A 238 4.94 -8.17 -8.08
C ILE A 238 5.16 -9.31 -7.09
N GLY A 239 6.28 -9.27 -6.36
CA GLY A 239 6.67 -10.34 -5.44
C GLY A 239 5.96 -10.32 -4.09
N GLY A 240 5.49 -9.15 -3.64
CA GLY A 240 4.76 -9.03 -2.38
C GLY A 240 3.25 -9.21 -2.52
N ARG A 241 2.60 -8.51 -3.46
CA ARG A 241 1.12 -8.45 -3.53
C ARG A 241 0.54 -9.43 -4.54
N ILE A 242 1.08 -9.45 -5.77
CA ILE A 242 0.56 -10.36 -6.81
C ILE A 242 0.89 -11.80 -6.45
N LEU A 243 2.15 -12.06 -6.08
CA LEU A 243 2.60 -13.40 -5.74
C LEU A 243 1.90 -13.96 -4.50
N GLN A 244 1.64 -13.14 -3.47
CA GLN A 244 0.85 -13.58 -2.32
C GLN A 244 -0.55 -14.03 -2.77
N GLY A 245 -1.26 -13.23 -3.56
CA GLY A 245 -2.57 -13.63 -4.10
C GLY A 245 -2.51 -14.87 -4.99
N ALA A 246 -1.46 -15.04 -5.79
CA ALA A 246 -1.27 -16.23 -6.63
C ALA A 246 -0.97 -17.50 -5.82
N LEU A 247 -0.23 -17.40 -4.72
CA LEU A 247 0.11 -18.54 -3.86
C LEU A 247 -1.07 -18.96 -2.98
N ASP A 248 -1.89 -18.00 -2.54
CA ASP A 248 -3.16 -18.28 -1.83
C ASP A 248 -4.03 -19.20 -2.68
N VAL A 249 -4.10 -18.87 -3.96
CA VAL A 249 -4.85 -19.61 -4.97
C VAL A 249 -4.22 -20.97 -5.30
N ALA A 250 -2.89 -21.05 -5.34
CA ALA A 250 -2.18 -22.31 -5.61
C ALA A 250 -2.22 -23.30 -4.43
N THR A 251 -2.79 -22.92 -3.28
CA THR A 251 -2.85 -23.75 -2.06
C THR A 251 -1.48 -24.24 -1.60
N LEU A 252 -0.44 -23.40 -1.74
CA LEU A 252 0.94 -23.70 -1.33
C LEU A 252 1.30 -22.92 -0.05
N PRO A 253 0.81 -23.35 1.14
CA PRO A 253 0.88 -22.55 2.37
C PRO A 253 2.32 -22.25 2.82
N HIS A 254 3.24 -23.21 2.67
CA HIS A 254 4.64 -23.03 3.06
C HIS A 254 5.36 -21.96 2.23
N PHE A 255 5.08 -21.92 0.92
CA PHE A 255 5.65 -20.91 0.04
C PHE A 255 5.02 -19.54 0.27
N ARG A 256 3.70 -19.49 0.54
CA ARG A 256 2.98 -18.27 0.93
C ARG A 256 3.56 -17.64 2.19
N ALA A 257 3.86 -18.45 3.20
CA ALA A 257 4.36 -17.96 4.49
C ALA A 257 5.74 -17.29 4.39
N VAL A 258 6.58 -17.72 3.45
CA VAL A 258 8.00 -17.32 3.42
C VAL A 258 8.35 -16.44 2.23
N MET A 259 7.90 -16.79 1.02
CA MET A 259 8.41 -16.18 -0.21
C MET A 259 7.96 -14.72 -0.41
N PRO A 260 6.66 -14.36 -0.31
CA PRO A 260 6.24 -12.96 -0.41
C PRO A 260 6.88 -12.04 0.66
N PRO A 261 6.92 -12.41 1.96
CA PRO A 261 7.59 -11.58 2.96
C PRO A 261 9.09 -11.39 2.67
N LEU A 262 9.82 -12.44 2.27
CA LEU A 262 11.24 -12.31 1.94
C LEU A 262 11.48 -11.42 0.72
N ILE A 263 10.63 -11.49 -0.31
CA ILE A 263 10.75 -10.60 -1.48
C ILE A 263 10.43 -9.15 -1.09
N ILE A 264 9.46 -8.93 -0.20
CA ILE A 264 9.19 -7.60 0.35
C ILE A 264 10.41 -7.08 1.12
N LEU A 265 11.03 -7.89 1.98
CA LEU A 265 12.24 -7.50 2.72
C LEU A 265 13.39 -7.16 1.77
N LEU A 266 13.61 -7.97 0.73
CA LEU A 266 14.59 -7.68 -0.31
C LEU A 266 14.28 -6.36 -1.03
N ALA A 267 13.02 -6.11 -1.36
CA ALA A 267 12.58 -4.86 -1.96
C ALA A 267 12.89 -3.65 -1.06
N LEU A 268 12.57 -3.74 0.24
CA LEU A 268 12.87 -2.68 1.20
C LEU A 268 14.37 -2.44 1.35
N LEU A 269 15.19 -3.49 1.36
CA LEU A 269 16.65 -3.38 1.40
C LEU A 269 17.19 -2.69 0.14
N ILE A 270 16.68 -3.04 -1.04
CA ILE A 270 17.04 -2.39 -2.30
C ILE A 270 16.67 -0.89 -2.26
N LEU A 271 15.51 -0.54 -1.70
CA LEU A 271 15.11 0.86 -1.52
C LEU A 271 16.08 1.61 -0.59
N VAL A 272 16.54 1.00 0.51
CA VAL A 272 17.58 1.59 1.37
C VAL A 272 18.86 1.85 0.59
N ILE A 273 19.36 0.84 -0.13
CA ILE A 273 20.60 0.93 -0.92
C ILE A 273 20.48 2.02 -1.99
N ALA A 274 19.35 2.05 -2.71
CA ALA A 274 19.06 3.04 -3.73
C ALA A 274 19.20 4.47 -3.18
N ASN A 275 18.70 4.70 -1.96
CA ASN A 275 18.71 6.02 -1.35
C ASN A 275 20.02 6.35 -0.63
N ASN A 276 20.88 5.38 -0.33
CA ASN A 276 22.23 5.65 0.15
C ASN A 276 23.13 6.21 -0.97
N TYR A 277 23.01 5.70 -2.20
CA TYR A 277 23.78 6.20 -3.34
C TYR A 277 23.60 7.71 -3.57
N GLU A 278 22.38 8.24 -3.43
CA GLU A 278 22.12 9.67 -3.61
C GLU A 278 22.79 10.54 -2.51
N GLN A 279 23.15 9.97 -1.36
CA GLN A 279 23.84 10.68 -0.27
C GLN A 279 25.34 10.86 -0.51
N LEU A 280 25.95 10.07 -1.41
CA LEU A 280 27.38 10.17 -1.75
C LEU A 280 27.68 11.34 -2.70
N LYS A 281 26.76 12.30 -2.81
CA LYS A 281 26.93 13.57 -3.53
C LYS A 281 27.33 14.66 -2.54
#